data_AF-A0A086ZHH6-F1
#
_entry.id   AF-A0A086ZHH6-F1
#
_cell.length_a   1.000
_cell.length_b   1.000
_cell.length_c   1.000
_cell.angle_alpha   90.00
_cell.angle_beta   90.00
_cell.angle_gamma   90.00
#
_symmetry.space_group_name_H-M   'P 1'
#
loop_
_entity.id
_entity.type
_entity.pdbx_description
1 polymer ?
#
loop_
_entity_poly.entity_id
_entity_poly.type
_entity_poly.pdbx_seq_one_letter_code
_entity_poly.pdbx_strand_id
1 'polypeptide(L)'
;MRMNGKRAGRLAAASVAAVAALSGLLPGVAYAGGGAGAAGGGGTLPGDMVQQWAYRDDNDGGFGGYSMDSILAAFGASGVTMADAGRASARQALDEANTNCVARYNEAHPGDGTADCRVVGVGTMTGTDKRYLGLSHDSKQIWIDNWIKQVAGGTYANNGTTYGTGDPFQDQPGTSVNSLVDQYASADVSIVVIMLNKYEPVADVPPAPPEKGIEPGVSADGMTNTTVISSHTGRMGSQMTFSDRFDPHGQHYTVSNQRVFDATANHDVSGQFAFDTKDGATPAGDVAHATWRGGALPDGHTFEWSLDVTVRAPSTSRVDDRGHAHWKGMSRSTDQDASGGFEGV
;
A
#
# COMPACT_ATOMS: atom_id res chain seq x y z
N MET A 1 15.15 84.09 -21.16
CA MET A 1 14.97 82.78 -21.83
C MET A 1 13.60 82.24 -21.41
N ARG A 2 12.76 81.93 -22.42
CA ARG A 2 11.34 81.49 -22.42
C ARG A 2 10.90 80.63 -21.21
N MET A 3 9.88 81.03 -20.43
CA MET A 3 8.40 80.91 -20.54
C MET A 3 7.77 79.65 -19.87
N ASN A 4 6.85 79.92 -18.92
CA ASN A 4 5.57 79.23 -18.57
C ASN A 4 5.58 77.70 -18.33
N GLY A 5 5.07 77.12 -17.23
CA GLY A 5 3.89 77.44 -16.42
C GLY A 5 2.73 76.50 -16.79
N LYS A 6 2.27 75.62 -15.87
CA LYS A 6 0.86 75.22 -15.62
C LYS A 6 0.74 74.04 -14.62
N ARG A 7 -0.07 74.26 -13.57
CA ARG A 7 -0.72 73.22 -12.76
C ARG A 7 -1.76 72.48 -13.61
N ALA A 8 -1.93 71.17 -13.40
CA ALA A 8 -3.22 70.48 -13.48
C ALA A 8 -3.10 69.08 -12.87
N GLY A 9 -3.86 68.81 -11.80
CA GLY A 9 -4.11 67.44 -11.37
C GLY A 9 -5.02 66.72 -12.35
N ARG A 10 -4.96 65.38 -12.36
CA ARG A 10 -6.02 64.49 -12.83
C ARG A 10 -5.77 63.09 -12.28
N LEU A 11 -6.84 62.51 -11.73
CA LEU A 11 -6.97 61.12 -11.35
C LEU A 11 -6.46 60.22 -12.49
N ALA A 12 -5.58 59.28 -12.18
CA ALA A 12 -5.32 58.13 -13.04
C ALA A 12 -6.11 56.94 -12.47
N ALA A 13 -7.15 56.55 -13.21
CA ALA A 13 -7.95 55.37 -12.97
C ALA A 13 -7.07 54.11 -12.99
N ALA A 14 -7.28 53.21 -12.03
CA ALA A 14 -6.72 51.87 -12.04
C ALA A 14 -7.38 51.06 -13.17
N SER A 15 -6.74 51.01 -14.33
CA SER A 15 -7.08 50.07 -15.39
C SER A 15 -6.46 48.71 -15.07
N VAL A 16 -7.26 47.78 -14.55
CA VAL A 16 -6.91 46.36 -14.50
C VAL A 16 -6.98 45.84 -15.94
N ALA A 17 -5.82 45.77 -16.59
CA ALA A 17 -5.68 45.08 -17.87
C ALA A 17 -5.45 43.59 -17.56
N ALA A 18 -6.48 42.77 -17.78
CA ALA A 18 -6.32 41.32 -17.85
C ALA A 18 -5.49 40.98 -19.10
N VAL A 19 -4.27 40.49 -18.89
CA VAL A 19 -3.47 39.87 -19.95
C VAL A 19 -3.51 38.36 -19.74
N ALA A 20 -4.35 37.71 -20.54
CA ALA A 20 -4.24 36.29 -20.79
C ALA A 20 -3.00 36.05 -21.67
N ALA A 21 -2.00 35.35 -21.12
CA ALA A 21 -0.94 34.73 -21.89
C ALA A 21 -0.90 33.24 -21.51
N LEU A 22 -1.72 32.45 -22.22
CA LEU A 22 -1.58 31.01 -22.37
C LEU A 22 -0.37 30.74 -23.26
N SER A 23 0.82 30.62 -22.68
CA SER A 23 1.98 30.07 -23.39
C SER A 23 3.11 29.75 -22.42
N GLY A 24 3.21 28.47 -22.10
CA GLY A 24 4.29 27.93 -21.28
C GLY A 24 3.89 26.62 -20.63
N LEU A 25 3.52 25.61 -21.44
CA LEU A 25 3.76 24.23 -21.03
C LEU A 25 5.27 24.13 -20.81
N LEU A 26 5.72 24.38 -19.59
CA LEU A 26 7.02 23.89 -19.17
C LEU A 26 6.92 22.37 -19.36
N PRO A 27 7.76 21.76 -20.19
CA PRO A 27 7.82 20.32 -20.24
C PRO A 27 8.14 19.89 -18.82
N GLY A 28 7.14 19.29 -18.14
CA GLY A 28 7.36 18.59 -16.89
C GLY A 28 8.53 17.68 -17.15
N VAL A 29 9.61 17.85 -16.39
CA VAL A 29 10.73 16.94 -16.49
C VAL A 29 10.14 15.58 -16.15
N ALA A 30 10.02 14.72 -17.16
CA ALA A 30 9.63 13.35 -16.94
C ALA A 30 10.81 12.72 -16.19
N TYR A 31 10.78 12.81 -14.86
CA TYR A 31 11.59 11.93 -14.03
C TYR A 31 11.15 10.52 -14.42
N ALA A 32 12.09 9.74 -14.93
CA ALA A 32 11.87 8.40 -15.47
C ALA A 32 11.54 7.36 -14.38
N GLY A 33 10.82 7.77 -13.32
CA GLY A 33 10.43 6.94 -12.18
C GLY A 33 9.33 7.64 -11.37
N GLY A 34 8.18 7.86 -12.01
CA GLY A 34 6.96 8.54 -11.53
C GLY A 34 6.99 9.17 -10.13
N GLY A 35 6.82 10.48 -10.02
CA GLY A 35 6.78 11.17 -8.73
C GLY A 35 5.41 11.68 -8.22
N ALA A 36 5.41 12.77 -7.45
CA ALA A 36 4.18 13.48 -7.09
C ALA A 36 3.70 14.34 -8.28
N GLY A 37 2.85 15.34 -8.06
CA GLY A 37 2.54 16.36 -9.06
C GLY A 37 2.64 17.75 -8.48
N ALA A 38 3.09 18.72 -9.27
CA ALA A 38 3.20 20.10 -8.82
C ALA A 38 2.84 21.06 -9.95
N ALA A 39 2.41 22.26 -9.59
CA ALA A 39 2.15 23.30 -10.56
C ALA A 39 2.77 24.62 -10.13
N GLY A 40 3.37 25.29 -11.11
CA GLY A 40 3.97 26.60 -10.96
C GLY A 40 2.96 27.66 -10.52
N GLY A 41 3.45 28.76 -9.95
CA GLY A 41 2.65 29.94 -9.67
C GLY A 41 2.56 30.89 -10.86
N GLY A 42 1.38 31.44 -11.17
CA GLY A 42 1.18 32.48 -12.19
C GLY A 42 1.76 33.86 -11.82
N GLY A 43 2.68 33.90 -10.86
CA GLY A 43 3.24 35.09 -10.22
C GLY A 43 3.60 34.83 -8.75
N THR A 44 4.35 35.77 -8.15
CA THR A 44 4.77 35.71 -6.74
C THR A 44 3.70 36.34 -5.83
N LEU A 45 3.39 35.69 -4.70
CA LEU A 45 2.52 36.29 -3.69
C LEU A 45 3.14 37.57 -3.09
N PRO A 46 2.41 38.70 -3.03
CA PRO A 46 2.85 39.87 -2.29
C PRO A 46 2.52 39.76 -0.79
N GLY A 47 3.51 40.00 0.07
CA GLY A 47 3.31 40.10 1.52
C GLY A 47 3.49 38.77 2.28
N ASP A 48 2.94 38.72 3.50
CA ASP A 48 3.06 37.55 4.37
C ASP A 48 2.32 36.35 3.77
N MET A 49 2.97 35.20 3.87
CA MET A 49 2.61 33.98 3.18
C MET A 49 2.45 32.83 4.17
N VAL A 50 1.64 31.86 3.77
CA VAL A 50 1.43 30.65 4.54
C VAL A 50 1.56 29.46 3.62
N GLN A 51 2.62 28.69 3.85
CA GLN A 51 2.76 27.34 3.32
C GLN A 51 2.23 26.35 4.35
N GLN A 52 1.44 25.38 3.89
CA GLN A 52 0.88 24.34 4.76
C GLN A 52 0.67 23.04 4.00
N TRP A 53 0.60 21.95 4.75
CA TRP A 53 0.32 20.61 4.27
C TRP A 53 -0.96 20.07 4.91
N ALA A 54 -1.83 19.52 4.07
CA ALA A 54 -2.82 18.54 4.50
C ALA A 54 -2.26 17.15 4.17
N TYR A 55 -2.23 16.25 5.14
CA TYR A 55 -1.88 14.85 4.90
C TYR A 55 -2.87 13.94 5.62
N ARG A 56 -3.39 12.96 4.89
CA ARG A 56 -4.27 11.91 5.38
C ARG A 56 -4.11 10.70 4.50
N ASP A 57 -3.83 9.58 5.12
CA ASP A 57 -3.96 8.27 4.51
C ASP A 57 -4.63 7.38 5.54
N ASP A 58 -5.79 6.87 5.18
CA ASP A 58 -6.67 6.05 6.00
C ASP A 58 -7.27 4.92 5.14
N ASN A 59 -8.00 4.00 5.77
CA ASN A 59 -8.61 2.86 5.09
C ASN A 59 -9.69 3.26 4.06
N ASP A 60 -10.11 4.53 4.04
CA ASP A 60 -11.12 5.07 3.12
C ASP A 60 -10.50 5.77 1.90
N GLY A 61 -9.17 5.73 1.77
CA GLY A 61 -8.48 6.20 0.56
C GLY A 61 -7.96 7.64 0.63
N GLY A 62 -7.53 8.11 1.80
CA GLY A 62 -6.94 9.44 1.94
C GLY A 62 -7.99 10.52 1.70
N PHE A 63 -7.71 11.55 0.89
CA PHE A 63 -8.70 12.58 0.52
C PHE A 63 -9.63 12.18 -0.64
N GLY A 64 -9.40 11.02 -1.27
CA GLY A 64 -10.17 10.51 -2.43
C GLY A 64 -9.30 10.23 -3.65
N GLY A 65 -9.91 9.76 -4.74
CA GLY A 65 -9.22 9.40 -5.97
C GLY A 65 -8.83 10.58 -6.87
N TYR A 66 -8.66 10.33 -8.17
CA TYR A 66 -8.35 11.34 -9.19
C TYR A 66 -9.54 12.28 -9.49
N SER A 67 -9.84 13.17 -8.55
CA SER A 67 -10.90 14.18 -8.65
C SER A 67 -10.45 15.51 -8.04
N MET A 68 -10.98 16.62 -8.57
CA MET A 68 -10.81 17.92 -7.93
C MET A 68 -11.43 17.97 -6.53
N ASP A 69 -12.44 17.15 -6.25
CA ASP A 69 -13.06 17.06 -4.94
C ASP A 69 -12.07 16.57 -3.87
N SER A 70 -11.11 15.72 -4.25
CA SER A 70 -10.03 15.28 -3.35
C SER A 70 -9.11 16.44 -2.94
N ILE A 71 -8.81 17.35 -3.87
CA ILE A 71 -8.06 18.58 -3.56
C ILE A 71 -8.88 19.50 -2.66
N LEU A 72 -10.18 19.66 -2.93
CA LEU A 72 -11.07 20.49 -2.11
C LEU A 72 -11.23 19.92 -0.69
N ALA A 73 -11.27 18.59 -0.54
CA ALA A 73 -11.28 17.93 0.76
C ALA A 73 -10.00 18.20 1.55
N ALA A 74 -8.84 18.09 0.89
CA ALA A 74 -7.55 18.42 1.51
C ALA A 74 -7.46 19.90 1.90
N PHE A 75 -7.95 20.80 1.04
CA PHE A 75 -8.03 22.24 1.33
C PHE A 75 -8.92 22.50 2.55
N GLY A 76 -10.09 21.86 2.61
CA GLY A 76 -10.99 21.95 3.76
C GLY A 76 -10.33 21.51 5.06
N ALA A 77 -9.54 20.44 5.04
CA ALA A 77 -8.79 19.95 6.20
C ALA A 77 -7.72 20.94 6.70
N SER A 78 -7.17 21.78 5.81
CA SER A 78 -6.22 22.84 6.17
C SER A 78 -6.84 24.25 6.27
N GLY A 79 -8.17 24.37 6.17
CA GLY A 79 -8.87 25.65 6.19
C GLY A 79 -8.59 26.55 4.97
N VAL A 80 -8.10 25.99 3.87
CA VAL A 80 -7.84 26.68 2.61
C VAL A 80 -9.12 26.75 1.78
N THR A 81 -9.30 27.86 1.06
CA THR A 81 -10.36 28.00 0.07
C THR A 81 -9.79 28.18 -1.34
N MET A 82 -10.36 27.46 -2.31
CA MET A 82 -9.97 27.55 -3.72
C MET A 82 -10.55 28.82 -4.35
N ALA A 83 -9.70 29.65 -4.98
CA ALA A 83 -10.15 30.70 -5.87
C ALA A 83 -10.19 30.21 -7.32
N ASP A 84 -11.03 30.85 -8.16
CA ASP A 84 -11.09 30.53 -9.59
C ASP A 84 -9.73 30.59 -10.28
N ALA A 85 -8.90 31.57 -9.91
CA ALA A 85 -7.54 31.74 -10.45
C ALA A 85 -6.60 30.56 -10.15
N GLY A 86 -6.75 29.89 -9.00
CA GLY A 86 -5.92 28.74 -8.63
C GLY A 86 -6.41 27.40 -9.18
N ARG A 87 -7.62 27.35 -9.75
CA ARG A 87 -8.23 26.07 -10.16
C ARG A 87 -7.45 25.35 -11.25
N ALA A 88 -6.86 26.09 -12.19
CA ALA A 88 -6.08 25.51 -13.29
C ALA A 88 -4.77 24.87 -12.79
N SER A 89 -4.03 25.55 -11.91
CA SER A 89 -2.78 25.01 -11.33
C SER A 89 -3.06 23.80 -10.44
N ALA A 90 -4.14 23.83 -9.65
CA ALA A 90 -4.55 22.67 -8.87
C ALA A 90 -4.89 21.46 -9.75
N ARG A 91 -5.58 21.69 -10.88
CA ARG A 91 -5.88 20.61 -11.84
C ARG A 91 -4.62 20.03 -12.46
N GLN A 92 -3.70 20.89 -12.89
CA GLN A 92 -2.43 20.46 -13.47
C GLN A 92 -1.63 19.58 -12.49
N ALA A 93 -1.50 20.01 -11.24
CA ALA A 93 -0.77 19.22 -10.23
C ALA A 93 -1.45 17.87 -9.95
N LEU A 94 -2.79 17.82 -9.94
CA LEU A 94 -3.53 16.57 -9.80
C LEU A 94 -3.32 15.63 -11.00
N ASP A 95 -3.33 16.16 -12.23
CA ASP A 95 -3.11 15.40 -13.46
C ASP A 95 -1.71 14.78 -13.49
N GLU A 96 -0.69 15.56 -13.13
CA GLU A 96 0.69 15.09 -13.02
C GLU A 96 0.83 14.04 -11.92
N ALA A 97 0.26 14.29 -10.73
CA ALA A 97 0.32 13.35 -9.62
C ALA A 97 -0.32 11.99 -9.97
N ASN A 98 -1.48 12.01 -10.63
CA ASN A 98 -2.15 10.78 -11.05
C ASN A 98 -1.34 10.05 -12.13
N THR A 99 -0.84 10.77 -13.13
CA THR A 99 -0.01 10.20 -14.20
C THR A 99 1.21 9.49 -13.61
N ASN A 100 1.89 10.15 -12.67
CA ASN A 100 3.08 9.62 -12.04
C ASN A 100 2.78 8.44 -11.09
N CYS A 101 1.68 8.51 -10.33
CA CYS A 101 1.22 7.39 -9.50
C CYS A 101 0.90 6.14 -10.35
N VAL A 102 0.20 6.32 -11.48
CA VAL A 102 -0.10 5.23 -12.42
C VAL A 102 1.17 4.69 -13.07
N ALA A 103 2.14 5.55 -13.40
CA ALA A 103 3.41 5.12 -13.98
C ALA A 103 4.22 4.25 -12.99
N ARG A 104 4.36 4.70 -11.75
CA ARG A 104 4.97 3.93 -10.65
C ARG A 104 4.32 2.57 -10.46
N TYR A 105 2.99 2.55 -10.43
CA TYR A 105 2.23 1.32 -10.34
C TYR A 105 2.52 0.36 -11.49
N ASN A 106 2.46 0.83 -12.74
CA ASN A 106 2.68 -0.01 -13.91
C ASN A 106 4.11 -0.54 -14.01
N GLU A 107 5.08 0.22 -13.50
CA GLU A 107 6.48 -0.20 -13.42
C GLU A 107 6.66 -1.35 -12.43
N ALA A 108 6.07 -1.24 -11.24
CA ALA A 108 6.18 -2.24 -10.19
C ALA A 108 5.25 -3.45 -10.36
N HIS A 109 4.10 -3.28 -11.04
CA HIS A 109 3.03 -4.28 -11.14
C HIS A 109 2.52 -4.45 -12.58
N PRO A 110 3.37 -4.94 -13.52
CA PRO A 110 2.97 -5.10 -14.91
C PRO A 110 1.84 -6.12 -15.06
N GLY A 111 0.68 -5.66 -15.55
CA GLY A 111 -0.48 -6.51 -15.86
C GLY A 111 -1.51 -6.69 -14.73
N ASP A 112 -1.35 -6.00 -13.60
CA ASP A 112 -2.19 -6.16 -12.40
C ASP A 112 -3.43 -5.21 -12.33
N GLY A 113 -4.06 -4.97 -13.47
CA GLY A 113 -5.27 -4.13 -13.53
C GLY A 113 -5.00 -2.65 -13.25
N THR A 114 -5.86 -2.00 -12.46
CA THR A 114 -5.81 -0.55 -12.19
C THR A 114 -4.99 -0.21 -10.95
N ALA A 115 -4.31 0.94 -11.00
CA ALA A 115 -3.46 1.44 -9.91
C ALA A 115 -4.24 1.90 -8.66
N ASP A 116 -5.51 2.27 -8.84
CA ASP A 116 -6.39 2.80 -7.80
C ASP A 116 -5.73 3.92 -6.97
N CYS A 117 -5.15 4.89 -7.69
CA CYS A 117 -4.44 6.02 -7.12
C CYS A 117 -5.34 6.90 -6.26
N ARG A 118 -4.83 7.25 -5.07
CA ARG A 118 -5.51 8.08 -4.08
C ARG A 118 -4.67 9.28 -3.68
N VAL A 119 -5.31 10.44 -3.51
CA VAL A 119 -4.68 11.68 -3.03
C VAL A 119 -4.51 11.57 -1.52
N VAL A 120 -3.28 11.51 -1.03
CA VAL A 120 -2.98 11.41 0.40
C VAL A 120 -2.43 12.69 1.00
N GLY A 121 -1.90 13.58 0.16
CA GLY A 121 -1.26 14.79 0.62
C GLY A 121 -1.42 15.95 -0.36
N VAL A 122 -1.70 17.14 0.17
CA VAL A 122 -1.73 18.37 -0.62
C VAL A 122 -1.02 19.47 0.16
N GLY A 123 0.07 19.97 -0.40
CA GLY A 123 0.78 21.13 0.09
C GLY A 123 0.40 22.36 -0.73
N THR A 124 0.18 23.50 -0.08
CA THR A 124 -0.25 24.73 -0.76
C THR A 124 0.50 25.95 -0.28
N MET A 125 0.63 26.91 -1.20
CA MET A 125 1.07 28.27 -0.92
C MET A 125 -0.12 29.23 -0.98
N THR A 126 -0.33 30.00 0.08
CA THR A 126 -1.45 30.95 0.21
C THR A 126 -0.99 32.25 0.85
N GLY A 127 -1.79 33.31 0.76
CA GLY A 127 -1.67 34.46 1.65
C GLY A 127 -2.17 34.14 3.06
N THR A 128 -2.09 35.11 3.97
CA THR A 128 -2.62 34.97 5.34
C THR A 128 -4.14 34.77 5.41
N ASP A 129 -4.87 35.10 4.35
CA ASP A 129 -6.31 34.88 4.19
C ASP A 129 -6.67 33.43 3.82
N LYS A 130 -5.68 32.55 3.66
CA LYS A 130 -5.85 31.12 3.30
C LYS A 130 -6.62 30.91 2.00
N ARG A 131 -6.58 31.88 1.09
CA ARG A 131 -7.16 31.77 -0.24
C ARG A 131 -6.10 31.31 -1.23
N TYR A 132 -6.32 30.17 -1.86
CA TYR A 132 -5.41 29.63 -2.87
C TYR A 132 -5.67 30.26 -4.24
N LEU A 133 -4.69 31.03 -4.70
CA LEU A 133 -4.74 31.79 -5.96
C LEU A 133 -3.88 31.16 -7.08
N GLY A 134 -3.14 30.09 -6.80
CA GLY A 134 -2.17 29.54 -7.74
C GLY A 134 -0.93 30.44 -7.92
N LEU A 135 -0.49 31.08 -6.84
CA LEU A 135 0.69 31.95 -6.81
C LEU A 135 1.79 31.26 -5.98
N SER A 136 3.05 31.41 -6.40
CA SER A 136 4.21 30.76 -5.79
C SER A 136 5.01 31.72 -4.91
N HIS A 137 6.05 31.19 -4.27
CA HIS A 137 7.02 31.97 -3.53
C HIS A 137 8.39 31.30 -3.46
N ASP A 138 9.44 32.12 -3.56
CA ASP A 138 10.82 31.72 -3.80
C ASP A 138 11.53 31.07 -2.60
N SER A 139 11.01 29.95 -2.09
CA SER A 139 11.72 29.14 -1.09
C SER A 139 11.22 27.70 -1.03
N LYS A 140 11.99 26.76 -1.61
CA LYS A 140 11.82 25.32 -1.36
C LYS A 140 11.94 24.99 0.13
N GLN A 141 12.82 25.68 0.86
CA GLN A 141 13.09 25.37 2.26
C GLN A 141 11.83 25.48 3.13
N ILE A 142 10.98 26.48 2.88
CA ILE A 142 9.72 26.65 3.63
C ILE A 142 8.79 25.45 3.44
N TRP A 143 8.74 24.86 2.24
CA TRP A 143 7.94 23.65 1.99
C TRP A 143 8.44 22.45 2.81
N ILE A 144 9.76 22.26 2.87
CA ILE A 144 10.39 21.14 3.57
C ILE A 144 10.30 21.31 5.08
N ASP A 145 10.60 22.49 5.62
CA ASP A 145 10.53 22.77 7.06
C ASP A 145 9.12 22.53 7.60
N ASN A 146 8.11 23.00 6.86
CA ASN A 146 6.72 22.79 7.23
C ASN A 146 6.27 21.35 7.02
N TRP A 147 6.78 20.63 6.01
CA TRP A 147 6.52 19.19 5.88
C TRP A 147 7.02 18.43 7.11
N ILE A 148 8.27 18.68 7.53
CA ILE A 148 8.87 18.06 8.71
C ILE A 148 8.05 18.37 9.96
N LYS A 149 7.67 19.64 10.13
CA LYS A 149 6.93 20.12 11.29
C LYS A 149 5.49 19.59 11.36
N GLN A 150 4.81 19.48 10.22
CA GLN A 150 3.36 19.23 10.16
C GLN A 150 3.03 17.76 9.90
N VAL A 151 3.90 17.03 9.18
CA VAL A 151 3.57 15.71 8.64
C VAL A 151 4.61 14.64 8.96
N ALA A 152 5.90 14.91 8.72
CA ALA A 152 6.91 13.84 8.65
C ALA A 152 7.16 13.07 9.97
N GLY A 153 6.89 13.70 11.11
CA GLY A 153 6.99 13.05 12.43
C GLY A 153 5.77 12.22 12.83
N GLY A 154 4.71 12.18 12.00
CA GLY A 154 3.49 11.42 12.27
C GLY A 154 3.59 9.94 11.90
N THR A 155 2.70 9.15 12.49
CA THR A 155 2.44 7.76 12.08
C THR A 155 1.09 7.70 11.39
N TYR A 156 1.05 7.09 10.21
CA TYR A 156 -0.14 6.97 9.37
C TYR A 156 -0.49 5.49 9.19
N ALA A 157 -1.70 5.20 8.75
CA ALA A 157 -2.14 3.83 8.54
C ALA A 157 -2.99 3.71 7.27
N ASN A 158 -2.72 2.69 6.46
CA ASN A 158 -3.56 2.34 5.33
C ASN A 158 -3.81 0.83 5.36
N ASN A 159 -5.07 0.44 5.14
CA ASN A 159 -5.55 -0.95 5.23
C ASN A 159 -5.15 -1.69 6.52
N GLY A 160 -5.14 -0.97 7.64
CA GLY A 160 -4.80 -1.54 8.96
C GLY A 160 -3.30 -1.67 9.24
N THR A 161 -2.42 -1.29 8.30
CA THR A 161 -0.97 -1.30 8.50
C THR A 161 -0.42 0.11 8.67
N THR A 162 0.41 0.30 9.69
CA THR A 162 1.02 1.61 10.00
C THR A 162 2.33 1.82 9.25
N TYR A 163 2.63 3.08 8.92
CA TYR A 163 3.89 3.50 8.30
C TYR A 163 4.27 4.94 8.71
N GLY A 164 5.56 5.26 8.59
CA GLY A 164 6.08 6.63 8.62
C GLY A 164 6.32 7.15 7.19
N THR A 165 6.20 8.45 6.97
CA THR A 165 6.37 9.03 5.60
C THR A 165 7.80 8.90 5.06
N GLY A 166 8.77 8.62 5.93
CA GLY A 166 10.15 8.31 5.55
C GLY A 166 10.39 6.85 5.20
N ASP A 167 9.43 5.95 5.46
CA ASP A 167 9.57 4.54 5.16
C ASP A 167 9.61 4.33 3.63
N PRO A 168 10.54 3.50 3.11
CA PRO A 168 10.55 3.15 1.70
C PRO A 168 9.25 2.46 1.28
N PHE A 169 8.79 2.76 0.06
CA PHE A 169 7.70 2.02 -0.54
C PHE A 169 8.14 0.58 -0.78
N GLN A 170 7.30 -0.38 -0.41
CA GLN A 170 7.69 -1.78 -0.49
C GLN A 170 7.83 -2.30 -1.92
N ASP A 171 6.97 -1.81 -2.81
CA ASP A 171 7.02 -2.14 -4.23
C ASP A 171 8.06 -1.31 -4.99
N GLN A 172 8.52 -0.19 -4.42
CA GLN A 172 9.57 0.67 -4.95
C GLN A 172 10.51 1.21 -3.84
N PRO A 173 11.48 0.41 -3.37
CA PRO A 173 12.32 0.75 -2.21
C PRO A 173 13.20 2.00 -2.35
N GLY A 174 13.32 2.56 -3.56
CA GLY A 174 14.01 3.82 -3.82
C GLY A 174 13.18 5.08 -3.52
N THR A 175 11.88 4.92 -3.23
CA THR A 175 10.92 6.02 -3.09
C THR A 175 10.27 5.98 -1.70
N SER A 176 9.96 7.14 -1.14
CA SER A 176 9.14 7.32 0.06
C SER A 176 8.25 8.55 -0.09
N VAL A 177 7.27 8.74 0.79
CA VAL A 177 6.45 9.96 0.78
C VAL A 177 7.33 11.20 0.97
N ASN A 178 8.35 11.11 1.84
CA ASN A 178 9.32 12.19 2.04
C ASN A 178 10.13 12.48 0.76
N SER A 179 10.54 11.46 0.00
CA SER A 179 11.28 11.68 -1.25
C SER A 179 10.40 12.31 -2.33
N LEU A 180 9.11 11.93 -2.39
CA LEU A 180 8.13 12.55 -3.28
C LEU A 180 7.96 14.05 -2.97
N VAL A 181 7.92 14.43 -1.69
CA VAL A 181 7.87 15.83 -1.27
C VAL A 181 9.13 16.57 -1.66
N ASP A 182 10.31 16.01 -1.38
CA ASP A 182 11.58 16.66 -1.73
C ASP A 182 11.73 16.86 -3.25
N GLN A 183 11.26 15.91 -4.05
CA GLN A 183 11.36 15.99 -5.50
C GLN A 183 10.43 17.05 -6.12
N TYR A 184 9.25 17.30 -5.54
CA TYR A 184 8.22 18.18 -6.14
C TYR A 184 8.06 19.52 -5.44
N ALA A 185 8.54 19.67 -4.21
CA ALA A 185 8.64 20.97 -3.58
C ALA A 185 9.71 21.82 -4.28
N SER A 186 9.35 23.04 -4.65
CA SER A 186 10.23 24.00 -5.31
C SER A 186 9.85 25.43 -4.92
N ALA A 187 10.75 26.37 -5.21
CA ALA A 187 10.51 27.81 -5.12
C ALA A 187 9.37 28.26 -6.07
N ASP A 188 9.26 27.62 -7.24
CA ASP A 188 8.35 28.10 -8.28
C ASP A 188 6.94 27.51 -8.18
N VAL A 189 6.67 26.59 -7.26
CA VAL A 189 5.39 25.88 -7.18
C VAL A 189 4.43 26.53 -6.19
N SER A 190 3.14 26.49 -6.53
CA SER A 190 2.05 26.97 -5.68
C SER A 190 1.32 25.83 -4.96
N ILE A 191 1.40 24.61 -5.51
CA ILE A 191 0.75 23.42 -4.99
C ILE A 191 1.61 22.18 -5.29
N VAL A 192 1.63 21.24 -4.34
CA VAL A 192 2.17 19.88 -4.50
C VAL A 192 1.07 18.90 -4.13
N VAL A 193 0.82 17.90 -4.96
CA VAL A 193 -0.18 16.85 -4.77
C VAL A 193 0.53 15.51 -4.72
N ILE A 194 0.32 14.77 -3.64
CA ILE A 194 0.89 13.43 -3.42
C ILE A 194 -0.22 12.42 -3.63
N MET A 195 -0.02 11.52 -4.59
CA MET A 195 -0.90 10.38 -4.83
C MET A 195 -0.13 9.09 -4.64
N LEU A 196 -0.74 8.13 -3.95
CA LEU A 196 -0.22 6.78 -3.72
C LEU A 196 -1.12 5.75 -4.41
N ASN A 197 -0.53 4.69 -4.96
CA ASN A 197 -1.28 3.58 -5.54
C ASN A 197 -1.72 2.59 -4.44
N LYS A 198 -2.58 1.61 -4.77
CA LYS A 198 -3.12 0.61 -3.81
C LYS A 198 -2.08 -0.21 -3.02
N TYR A 199 -0.80 -0.20 -3.43
CA TYR A 199 0.32 -0.88 -2.78
C TYR A 199 1.36 0.06 -2.16
N GLU A 200 1.13 1.36 -2.25
CA GLU A 200 2.01 2.37 -1.66
C GLU A 200 1.37 2.95 -0.39
N PRO A 201 2.15 3.18 0.68
CA PRO A 201 3.58 2.83 0.81
C PRO A 201 3.80 1.36 1.21
N VAL A 202 2.75 0.68 1.65
CA VAL A 202 2.78 -0.70 2.13
C VAL A 202 2.04 -1.61 1.15
N ALA A 203 2.65 -2.73 0.78
CA ALA A 203 2.09 -3.72 -0.13
C ALA A 203 1.82 -5.05 0.59
N ASP A 204 0.93 -5.87 0.04
CA ASP A 204 0.79 -7.25 0.49
C ASP A 204 2.01 -8.06 -0.01
N VAL A 205 2.65 -8.78 0.92
CA VAL A 205 3.82 -9.60 0.63
C VAL A 205 3.39 -11.05 0.72
N PRO A 206 3.30 -11.80 -0.39
CA PRO A 206 3.01 -13.21 -0.33
C PRO A 206 4.08 -13.96 0.46
N PRO A 207 3.72 -15.04 1.18
CA PRO A 207 4.71 -15.87 1.84
C PRO A 207 5.59 -16.60 0.83
N ALA A 208 6.78 -16.98 1.27
CA ALA A 208 7.61 -17.95 0.56
C ALA A 208 6.92 -19.33 0.52
N PRO A 209 7.27 -20.20 -0.45
CA PRO A 209 6.76 -21.57 -0.52
C PRO A 209 6.78 -22.27 0.85
N PRO A 210 5.70 -23.01 1.20
CA PRO A 210 5.64 -23.71 2.47
C PRO A 210 6.72 -24.79 2.54
N GLU A 211 7.13 -25.13 3.76
CA GLU A 211 8.03 -26.24 4.04
C GLU A 211 7.23 -27.38 4.66
N LYS A 212 7.53 -28.62 4.28
CA LYS A 212 6.91 -29.81 4.86
C LYS A 212 7.97 -30.66 5.53
N GLY A 213 7.74 -30.99 6.80
CA GLY A 213 8.53 -31.90 7.60
C GLY A 213 7.66 -33.06 8.11
N ILE A 214 8.29 -34.21 8.34
CA ILE A 214 7.64 -35.39 8.94
C ILE A 214 8.53 -35.88 10.06
N GLU A 215 7.96 -36.11 11.24
CA GLU A 215 8.65 -36.80 12.33
C GLU A 215 8.40 -38.31 12.19
N PRO A 216 9.44 -39.14 11.94
CA PRO A 216 9.23 -40.56 11.67
C PRO A 216 8.77 -41.35 12.90
N GLY A 217 7.64 -42.05 12.78
CA GLY A 217 7.28 -43.18 13.64
C GLY A 217 7.90 -44.49 13.14
N VAL A 218 8.19 -45.45 14.03
CA VAL A 218 8.80 -46.74 13.66
C VAL A 218 7.78 -47.73 13.05
N SER A 219 8.09 -48.27 11.87
CA SER A 219 7.28 -49.20 11.05
C SER A 219 6.67 -50.43 11.74
N ALA A 220 5.41 -50.33 12.21
CA ALA A 220 4.57 -51.42 12.72
C ALA A 220 3.04 -51.12 12.59
N ASP A 221 2.17 -52.13 12.72
CA ASP A 221 0.70 -51.97 12.70
C ASP A 221 0.21 -51.04 13.82
N GLY A 222 -0.66 -50.08 13.50
CA GLY A 222 -1.08 -49.01 14.43
C GLY A 222 -0.11 -47.83 14.52
N MET A 223 0.86 -47.75 13.61
CA MET A 223 1.78 -46.63 13.48
C MET A 223 1.09 -45.30 13.27
N THR A 224 1.61 -44.27 13.91
CA THR A 224 1.21 -42.88 13.71
C THR A 224 2.45 -42.05 13.35
N ASN A 225 2.39 -41.35 12.22
CA ASN A 225 3.38 -40.37 11.80
C ASN A 225 2.80 -38.97 11.97
N THR A 226 3.58 -38.04 12.51
CA THR A 226 3.16 -36.64 12.61
C THR A 226 3.75 -35.87 11.43
N THR A 227 2.87 -35.34 10.60
CA THR A 227 3.21 -34.45 9.49
C THR A 227 3.06 -33.01 9.95
N VAL A 228 4.02 -32.15 9.60
CA VAL A 228 3.99 -30.71 9.87
C VAL A 228 4.21 -29.95 8.56
N ILE A 229 3.27 -29.08 8.22
CA ILE A 229 3.37 -28.13 7.10
C ILE A 229 3.51 -26.73 7.69
N SER A 230 4.66 -26.10 7.45
CA SER A 230 4.99 -24.76 7.90
C SER A 230 4.84 -23.76 6.75
N SER A 231 4.18 -22.64 7.01
CA SER A 231 4.04 -21.57 6.02
C SER A 231 4.01 -20.21 6.71
N HIS A 232 4.60 -19.21 6.05
CA HIS A 232 4.51 -17.83 6.52
C HIS A 232 3.12 -17.27 6.21
N THR A 233 2.68 -16.30 7.00
CA THR A 233 1.42 -15.59 6.77
C THR A 233 1.56 -14.41 5.81
N GLY A 234 2.76 -14.14 5.30
CA GLY A 234 3.04 -13.00 4.45
C GLY A 234 2.77 -11.68 5.17
N ARG A 235 2.37 -10.65 4.42
CA ARG A 235 1.91 -9.36 4.95
C ARG A 235 0.57 -9.01 4.31
N MET A 236 -0.36 -8.49 5.11
CA MET A 236 -1.74 -8.15 4.73
C MET A 236 -2.52 -9.34 4.15
N GLY A 237 -2.24 -10.54 4.66
CA GLY A 237 -2.99 -11.74 4.36
C GLY A 237 -4.39 -11.71 4.99
N SER A 238 -5.38 -12.25 4.31
CA SER A 238 -6.76 -12.37 4.84
C SER A 238 -7.32 -13.79 4.74
N GLN A 239 -6.72 -14.64 3.90
CA GLN A 239 -7.10 -16.04 3.79
C GLN A 239 -5.85 -16.91 3.74
N MET A 240 -5.93 -18.05 4.40
CA MET A 240 -4.92 -19.09 4.37
C MET A 240 -5.62 -20.44 4.44
N THR A 241 -5.18 -21.38 3.61
CA THR A 241 -5.61 -22.78 3.71
C THR A 241 -4.38 -23.66 3.57
N PHE A 242 -4.12 -24.48 4.58
CA PHE A 242 -3.24 -25.62 4.41
C PHE A 242 -4.02 -26.79 3.83
N SER A 243 -3.37 -27.59 2.98
CA SER A 243 -3.92 -28.87 2.55
C SER A 243 -2.86 -29.92 2.42
N ASP A 244 -3.22 -31.17 2.67
CA ASP A 244 -2.33 -32.31 2.50
C ASP A 244 -3.07 -33.41 1.73
N ARG A 245 -2.49 -33.84 0.60
CA ARG A 245 -3.05 -34.89 -0.25
C ARG A 245 -2.32 -36.19 0.02
N PHE A 246 -3.07 -37.26 0.30
CA PHE A 246 -2.56 -38.59 0.58
C PHE A 246 -2.74 -39.52 -0.64
N ASP A 247 -1.76 -40.39 -0.86
CA ASP A 247 -1.87 -41.60 -1.68
C ASP A 247 -1.73 -42.82 -0.76
N PRO A 248 -2.84 -43.48 -0.40
CA PRO A 248 -2.80 -44.57 0.57
C PRO A 248 -2.29 -45.89 -0.01
N HIS A 249 -2.04 -46.00 -1.32
CA HIS A 249 -1.62 -47.25 -1.99
C HIS A 249 -2.51 -48.47 -1.65
N GLY A 250 -3.80 -48.22 -1.41
CA GLY A 250 -4.77 -49.25 -1.04
C GLY A 250 -4.82 -49.62 0.45
N GLN A 251 -4.04 -48.95 1.31
CA GLN A 251 -4.10 -49.13 2.76
C GLN A 251 -5.22 -48.31 3.40
N HIS A 252 -5.72 -48.78 4.54
CA HIS A 252 -6.64 -47.98 5.36
C HIS A 252 -5.85 -47.08 6.32
N TYR A 253 -6.12 -45.78 6.27
CA TYR A 253 -5.50 -44.80 7.16
C TYR A 253 -6.53 -43.83 7.74
N THR A 254 -6.17 -43.16 8.83
CA THR A 254 -6.96 -42.12 9.47
C THR A 254 -6.09 -40.92 9.81
N VAL A 255 -6.69 -39.73 9.81
CA VAL A 255 -6.06 -38.49 10.26
C VAL A 255 -6.63 -38.09 11.62
N SER A 256 -5.77 -37.69 12.54
CA SER A 256 -6.14 -37.24 13.88
C SER A 256 -5.27 -36.08 14.37
N ASN A 257 -5.61 -35.52 15.53
CA ASN A 257 -4.82 -34.52 16.27
C ASN A 257 -4.42 -33.29 15.44
N GLN A 258 -5.29 -32.87 14.51
CA GLN A 258 -5.05 -31.68 13.71
C GLN A 258 -4.95 -30.44 14.59
N ARG A 259 -3.88 -29.68 14.39
CA ARG A 259 -3.55 -28.50 15.19
C ARG A 259 -2.83 -27.47 14.34
N VAL A 260 -3.10 -26.18 14.57
CA VAL A 260 -2.27 -25.11 14.01
C VAL A 260 -1.63 -24.32 15.14
N PHE A 261 -0.30 -24.23 15.11
CA PHE A 261 0.50 -23.49 16.07
C PHE A 261 1.12 -22.26 15.41
N ASP A 262 1.04 -21.12 16.06
CA ASP A 262 1.78 -19.92 15.67
C ASP A 262 3.15 -19.97 16.31
N ALA A 263 4.16 -20.36 15.54
CA ALA A 263 5.53 -20.52 16.00
C ALA A 263 6.19 -19.17 16.34
N THR A 264 5.75 -18.09 15.71
CA THR A 264 6.27 -16.73 15.96
C THR A 264 5.78 -16.19 17.29
N ALA A 265 4.48 -16.30 17.57
CA ALA A 265 3.89 -15.85 18.82
C ALA A 265 3.88 -16.93 19.93
N ASN A 266 4.34 -18.14 19.61
CA ASN A 266 4.43 -19.28 20.52
C ASN A 266 3.10 -19.62 21.22
N HIS A 267 2.00 -19.70 20.45
CA HIS A 267 0.69 -20.09 20.99
C HIS A 267 -0.16 -20.89 19.99
N ASP A 268 -1.16 -21.58 20.52
CA ASP A 268 -2.10 -22.36 19.73
C ASP A 268 -3.13 -21.46 19.05
N VAL A 269 -3.28 -21.61 17.73
CA VAL A 269 -4.26 -20.87 16.92
C VAL A 269 -5.31 -21.79 16.28
N SER A 270 -5.37 -23.06 16.66
CA SER A 270 -6.26 -24.07 16.06
C SER A 270 -7.74 -23.66 16.11
N GLY A 271 -8.15 -22.94 17.16
CA GLY A 271 -9.51 -22.42 17.30
C GLY A 271 -9.90 -21.39 16.22
N GLN A 272 -8.92 -20.83 15.52
CA GLN A 272 -9.09 -19.90 14.40
C GLN A 272 -9.10 -20.62 13.05
N PHE A 273 -9.00 -21.94 13.02
CA PHE A 273 -9.01 -22.76 11.81
C PHE A 273 -10.27 -23.65 11.71
N ALA A 274 -10.59 -24.02 10.48
CA ALA A 274 -11.56 -25.04 10.10
C ALA A 274 -10.83 -26.29 9.64
N PHE A 275 -10.98 -27.39 10.37
CA PHE A 275 -10.58 -28.71 9.91
C PHE A 275 -11.79 -29.39 9.26
N ASP A 276 -11.64 -29.83 8.02
CA ASP A 276 -12.70 -30.51 7.27
C ASP A 276 -12.78 -32.01 7.56
N THR A 277 -11.67 -32.57 8.03
CA THR A 277 -11.53 -33.97 8.42
C THR A 277 -11.78 -34.11 9.91
N LYS A 278 -12.73 -34.99 10.28
CA LYS A 278 -12.98 -35.31 11.69
C LYS A 278 -11.84 -36.13 12.26
N ASP A 279 -11.58 -35.95 13.54
CA ASP A 279 -10.56 -36.71 14.27
C ASP A 279 -10.81 -38.23 14.15
N GLY A 280 -9.77 -38.97 13.74
CA GLY A 280 -9.81 -40.41 13.51
C GLY A 280 -10.55 -40.85 12.24
N ALA A 281 -10.86 -39.94 11.32
CA ALA A 281 -11.50 -40.25 10.04
C ALA A 281 -10.50 -40.26 8.87
N THR A 282 -10.86 -40.92 7.78
CA THR A 282 -10.18 -40.75 6.49
C THR A 282 -10.67 -39.45 5.84
N PRO A 283 -9.78 -38.55 5.38
CA PRO A 283 -10.15 -37.33 4.68
C PRO A 283 -11.00 -37.60 3.44
N ALA A 284 -11.93 -36.70 3.13
CA ALA A 284 -12.78 -36.84 1.94
C ALA A 284 -11.93 -36.64 0.67
N GLY A 285 -11.93 -37.63 -0.23
CA GLY A 285 -11.14 -37.58 -1.45
C GLY A 285 -9.62 -37.58 -1.20
N ASP A 286 -9.19 -38.11 -0.05
CA ASP A 286 -7.80 -38.23 0.37
C ASP A 286 -7.07 -36.88 0.43
N VAL A 287 -7.79 -35.80 0.78
CA VAL A 287 -7.20 -34.48 1.05
C VAL A 287 -7.75 -33.95 2.37
N ALA A 288 -6.85 -33.58 3.28
CA ALA A 288 -7.21 -32.86 4.50
C ALA A 288 -6.99 -31.36 4.30
N HIS A 289 -7.84 -30.52 4.89
CA HIS A 289 -7.75 -29.07 4.83
C HIS A 289 -7.83 -28.41 6.20
N ALA A 290 -7.00 -27.39 6.42
CA ALA A 290 -7.10 -26.45 7.53
C ALA A 290 -7.29 -25.03 7.00
N THR A 291 -8.49 -24.47 7.12
CA THR A 291 -8.86 -23.15 6.55
C THR A 291 -8.96 -22.08 7.64
N TRP A 292 -8.26 -20.97 7.47
CA TRP A 292 -8.28 -19.82 8.37
C TRP A 292 -9.66 -19.15 8.45
N ARG A 293 -10.08 -18.79 9.66
CA ARG A 293 -11.36 -18.11 9.97
C ARG A 293 -11.18 -16.88 10.88
N GLY A 294 -9.95 -16.49 11.19
CA GLY A 294 -9.64 -15.41 12.14
C GLY A 294 -9.74 -13.99 11.57
N GLY A 295 -10.07 -13.82 10.28
CA GLY A 295 -10.11 -12.50 9.62
C GLY A 295 -8.74 -12.12 9.06
N ALA A 296 -8.21 -10.95 9.40
CA ALA A 296 -6.86 -10.57 8.99
C ALA A 296 -5.82 -11.53 9.61
N LEU A 297 -4.88 -12.00 8.80
CA LEU A 297 -3.75 -12.79 9.27
C LEU A 297 -2.73 -11.86 9.96
N PRO A 298 -2.04 -12.33 11.01
CA PRO A 298 -0.95 -11.57 11.60
C PRO A 298 0.22 -11.48 10.62
N ASP A 299 0.82 -10.30 10.48
CA ASP A 299 1.89 -10.06 9.49
C ASP A 299 3.22 -10.70 9.91
N GLY A 300 3.82 -11.48 9.01
CA GLY A 300 5.18 -12.03 9.17
C GLY A 300 5.28 -13.17 10.17
N HIS A 301 4.17 -13.81 10.51
CA HIS A 301 4.14 -14.97 11.39
C HIS A 301 4.42 -16.25 10.60
N THR A 302 4.88 -17.29 11.30
CA THR A 302 5.03 -18.64 10.80
C THR A 302 4.00 -19.54 11.47
N PHE A 303 3.09 -20.08 10.67
CA PHE A 303 2.08 -21.03 11.13
C PHE A 303 2.49 -22.45 10.76
N GLU A 304 2.36 -23.36 11.71
CA GLU A 304 2.66 -24.77 11.57
C GLU A 304 1.37 -25.57 11.74
N TRP A 305 0.89 -26.17 10.65
CA TRP A 305 -0.21 -27.12 10.70
C TRP A 305 0.35 -28.52 10.87
N SER A 306 0.02 -29.16 12.01
CA SER A 306 0.38 -30.53 12.31
C SER A 306 -0.83 -31.45 12.24
N LEU A 307 -0.63 -32.67 11.76
CA LEU A 307 -1.63 -33.73 11.77
C LEU A 307 -0.97 -35.10 11.96
N ASP A 308 -1.69 -36.01 12.60
CA ASP A 308 -1.25 -37.39 12.82
C ASP A 308 -1.90 -38.30 11.79
N VAL A 309 -1.09 -39.07 11.06
CA VAL A 309 -1.53 -40.06 10.08
C VAL A 309 -1.29 -41.45 10.64
N THR A 310 -2.38 -42.19 10.90
CA THR A 310 -2.32 -43.55 11.43
C THR A 310 -2.73 -44.58 10.38
N VAL A 311 -1.88 -45.57 10.09
CA VAL A 311 -2.18 -46.68 9.16
C VAL A 311 -2.63 -47.92 9.95
N ARG A 312 -3.71 -48.58 9.51
CA ARG A 312 -4.25 -49.79 10.15
C ARG A 312 -4.17 -51.02 9.24
N ALA A 313 -3.70 -52.13 9.81
CA ALA A 313 -3.53 -53.42 9.15
C ALA A 313 -2.78 -53.36 7.80
N PRO A 314 -1.59 -52.73 7.73
CA PRO A 314 -0.88 -52.55 6.48
C PRO A 314 -0.45 -53.89 5.86
N SER A 315 -0.70 -54.08 4.56
CA SER A 315 0.03 -55.09 3.78
C SER A 315 1.42 -54.58 3.34
N THR A 316 1.58 -53.26 3.31
CA THR A 316 2.82 -52.46 3.16
C THR A 316 2.65 -51.20 4.01
N SER A 317 3.69 -50.74 4.70
CA SER A 317 3.61 -49.59 5.64
C SER A 317 3.68 -48.22 4.95
N ARG A 318 3.09 -48.07 3.76
CA ARG A 318 3.33 -46.91 2.89
C ARG A 318 2.05 -46.11 2.61
N VAL A 319 2.08 -44.85 3.01
CA VAL A 319 1.18 -43.78 2.57
C VAL A 319 2.07 -42.62 2.16
N ASP A 320 1.99 -42.20 0.89
CA ASP A 320 2.72 -41.03 0.41
C ASP A 320 1.84 -39.79 0.58
N ASP A 321 2.43 -38.62 0.83
CA ASP A 321 1.66 -37.38 1.00
C ASP A 321 2.35 -36.13 0.42
N ARG A 322 1.56 -35.10 0.14
CA ARG A 322 2.03 -33.81 -0.41
C ARG A 322 1.29 -32.64 0.21
N GLY A 323 2.05 -31.80 0.91
CA GLY A 323 1.56 -30.59 1.54
C GLY A 323 1.48 -29.42 0.57
N HIS A 324 0.48 -28.58 0.74
CA HIS A 324 0.26 -27.36 -0.01
C HIS A 324 -0.25 -26.26 0.93
N ALA A 325 0.06 -25.01 0.60
CA ALA A 325 -0.51 -23.84 1.25
C ALA A 325 -1.07 -22.87 0.20
N HIS A 326 -2.33 -22.51 0.36
CA HIS A 326 -2.95 -21.38 -0.32
C HIS A 326 -2.90 -20.16 0.60
N TRP A 327 -2.44 -19.04 0.05
CA TRP A 327 -2.46 -17.75 0.73
C TRP A 327 -3.13 -16.70 -0.16
N LYS A 328 -3.88 -15.80 0.45
CA LYS A 328 -4.47 -14.64 -0.22
C LYS A 328 -4.30 -13.36 0.60
N GLY A 329 -3.62 -12.40 0.00
CA GLY A 329 -3.48 -11.01 0.43
C GLY A 329 -4.60 -10.12 -0.07
N MET A 330 -4.33 -8.82 -0.11
CA MET A 330 -5.30 -7.83 -0.61
C MET A 330 -5.45 -7.89 -2.12
N SER A 331 -4.40 -8.20 -2.85
CA SER A 331 -4.42 -8.25 -4.31
C SER A 331 -3.77 -9.49 -4.91
N ARG A 332 -2.87 -10.13 -4.15
CA ARG A 332 -2.16 -11.32 -4.60
C ARG A 332 -2.74 -12.55 -3.93
N SER A 333 -2.82 -13.63 -4.69
CA SER A 333 -3.03 -14.97 -4.15
C SER A 333 -1.94 -15.88 -4.66
N THR A 334 -1.48 -16.78 -3.81
CA THR A 334 -0.46 -17.76 -4.16
C THR A 334 -0.90 -19.14 -3.70
N ASP A 335 -0.90 -20.07 -4.63
CA ASP A 335 -0.92 -21.51 -4.36
C ASP A 335 0.51 -22.02 -4.44
N GLN A 336 0.99 -22.62 -3.36
CA GLN A 336 2.37 -23.09 -3.28
C GLN A 336 2.42 -24.52 -2.74
N ASP A 337 3.13 -25.37 -3.48
CA ASP A 337 3.44 -26.74 -3.06
C ASP A 337 4.59 -26.70 -2.05
N ALA A 338 4.54 -27.57 -1.05
CA ALA A 338 5.63 -27.72 -0.12
C ALA A 338 6.85 -28.39 -0.78
N SER A 339 8.06 -27.96 -0.42
CA SER A 339 9.32 -28.43 -1.01
C SER A 339 9.74 -29.86 -0.63
N GLY A 340 8.86 -30.65 -0.01
CA GLY A 340 9.10 -32.03 0.38
C GLY A 340 7.85 -32.89 0.24
N GLY A 341 7.95 -33.97 -0.54
CA GLY A 341 7.02 -35.11 -0.52
C GLY A 341 7.76 -36.30 0.05
N PHE A 342 7.12 -37.06 0.91
CA PHE A 342 7.72 -38.26 1.48
C PHE A 342 7.36 -39.48 0.63
N GLU A 343 8.37 -40.23 0.22
CA GLU A 343 8.25 -41.63 -0.18
C GLU A 343 8.60 -42.48 1.05
N GLY A 344 7.59 -42.95 1.77
CA GLY A 344 7.79 -43.94 2.84
C GLY A 344 8.05 -45.32 2.25
N VAL A 345 9.02 -46.07 2.76
CA VAL A 345 9.33 -47.45 2.31
C VAL A 345 8.27 -48.44 2.81
#